data_AF-A0A938Q4W9-F1
#
_entry.id   AF-A0A938Q4W9-F1
#
_cell.length_a   1.000
_cell.length_b   1.000
_cell.length_c   1.000
_cell.angle_alpha   90.00
_cell.angle_beta   90.00
_cell.angle_gamma   90.00
#
_symmetry.space_group_name_H-M   'P 1'
#
loop_
_entity.id
_entity.type
_entity.pdbx_description
1 polymer ?
#
loop_
_entity_poly.entity_id
_entity_poly.type
_entity_poly.pdbx_seq_one_letter_code
_entity_poly.pdbx_strand_id
1 'polypeptide(L)'
;MLNLPDHPISDRHARGLRRNLERRIRDRRARYKPVRRPQKFGPRVRMVHEFLFDTLGHSRVIMIEGTRKFAMWGYCELNEYCVYQLHGHALRKHADGVWSERYDFPLLATPHFFDRIIQGLRFEGHTLITTMIDVVRLLIDQVGIDESAPLDQWPTWQHSSSAWFALDYGLAAGDIPNHGGVVLRTIIPTAGLHPDRREDWEAMRAAGQHVSISRLSPS
;
A
#
# COMPACT_ATOMS: atom_id res chain seq x y z
N MET A 1 2.74 -8.97 -37.53
CA MET A 1 3.80 -8.72 -36.53
C MET A 1 3.58 -7.29 -36.03
N LEU A 2 2.85 -7.14 -34.92
CA LEU A 2 2.52 -5.83 -34.36
C LEU A 2 3.68 -5.39 -33.47
N ASN A 3 4.44 -4.39 -33.93
CA ASN A 3 5.42 -3.68 -33.11
C ASN A 3 4.66 -2.91 -32.04
N LEU A 4 4.68 -3.45 -30.82
CA LEU A 4 4.33 -2.71 -29.62
C LEU A 4 5.47 -1.72 -29.32
N PRO A 5 5.16 -0.49 -28.88
CA PRO A 5 6.19 0.44 -28.44
C PRO A 5 6.96 -0.16 -27.27
N ASP A 6 8.28 0.00 -27.26
CA ASP A 6 9.15 -0.38 -26.15
C ASP A 6 8.57 0.17 -24.84
N HIS A 7 8.11 -0.71 -23.94
CA HIS A 7 7.79 -0.27 -22.59
C HIS A 7 9.07 0.34 -21.96
N PRO A 8 9.02 1.58 -21.44
CA PRO A 8 10.19 2.46 -21.36
C PRO A 8 11.16 2.17 -20.19
N ILE A 9 10.88 1.16 -19.35
CA ILE A 9 11.62 0.93 -18.10
C ILE A 9 11.88 -0.56 -17.90
N SER A 10 13.07 -1.02 -18.29
CA SER A 10 13.54 -2.38 -17.98
C SER A 10 13.61 -2.63 -16.46
N ASP A 11 13.59 -3.88 -16.01
CA ASP A 11 13.74 -4.25 -14.58
C ASP A 11 15.01 -3.68 -13.94
N ARG A 12 16.06 -3.48 -14.72
CA ARG A 12 17.28 -2.81 -14.26
C ARG A 12 17.02 -1.32 -14.00
N HIS A 13 16.26 -0.67 -14.88
CA HIS A 13 15.89 0.74 -14.74
C HIS A 13 14.94 0.95 -13.55
N ALA A 14 13.91 0.10 -13.38
CA ALA A 14 13.00 0.18 -12.23
C ALA A 14 13.72 0.04 -10.90
N ARG A 15 14.61 -0.96 -10.78
CA ARG A 15 15.51 -1.12 -9.61
C ARG A 15 16.38 0.12 -9.38
N GLY A 16 16.89 0.74 -10.45
CA GLY A 16 17.64 1.99 -10.39
C GLY A 16 16.80 3.16 -9.85
N LEU A 17 15.58 3.32 -10.35
CA LEU A 17 14.63 4.35 -9.91
C LEU A 17 14.26 4.16 -8.44
N ARG A 18 13.96 2.92 -8.02
CA ARG A 18 13.71 2.58 -6.63
C ARG A 18 14.91 2.92 -5.74
N ARG A 19 16.12 2.46 -6.07
CA ARG A 19 17.34 2.79 -5.31
C ARG A 19 17.54 4.30 -5.17
N ASN A 20 17.34 5.04 -6.26
CA ASN A 20 17.42 6.50 -6.26
C ASN A 20 16.35 7.15 -5.36
N LEU A 21 15.13 6.59 -5.35
CA LEU A 21 14.06 7.02 -4.45
C LEU A 21 14.42 6.75 -2.99
N GLU A 22 14.83 5.53 -2.64
CA GLU A 22 15.17 5.16 -1.26
C GLU A 22 16.37 5.96 -0.73
N ARG A 23 17.37 6.21 -1.57
CA ARG A 23 18.49 7.09 -1.23
C ARG A 23 18.00 8.51 -0.92
N ARG A 24 17.14 9.08 -1.77
CA ARG A 24 16.57 10.43 -1.54
C ARG A 24 15.78 10.49 -0.23
N ILE A 25 14.96 9.48 0.06
CA ILE A 25 14.21 9.39 1.32
C ILE A 25 15.17 9.37 2.51
N ARG A 26 16.19 8.52 2.47
CA ARG A 26 17.23 8.43 3.51
C ARG A 26 17.93 9.77 3.73
N ASP A 27 18.37 10.43 2.66
CA ASP A 27 19.10 11.70 2.75
C ASP A 27 18.20 12.83 3.28
N ARG A 28 16.89 12.81 2.96
CA ARG A 28 15.93 13.78 3.48
C ARG A 28 15.64 13.55 4.96
N ARG A 29 15.46 12.30 5.39
CA ARG A 29 15.34 11.95 6.82
C ARG A 29 16.54 12.43 7.63
N ALA A 30 17.74 12.19 7.14
CA ALA A 30 18.97 12.58 7.82
C ALA A 30 19.11 14.11 7.99
N ARG A 31 18.55 14.88 7.05
CA ARG A 31 18.60 16.35 7.06
C ARG A 31 17.40 17.00 7.75
N TYR A 32 16.33 16.26 8.00
CA TYR A 32 15.12 16.80 8.59
C TYR A 32 15.37 17.23 10.04
N LYS A 33 15.07 18.50 10.33
CA LYS A 33 15.08 19.06 11.68
C LYS A 33 13.62 19.27 12.11
N PRO A 34 13.13 18.60 13.17
CA PRO A 34 11.76 18.79 13.61
C PRO A 34 11.53 20.24 14.03
N VAL A 35 10.56 20.90 13.38
CA VAL A 35 10.05 22.20 13.85
C VAL A 35 9.47 22.02 15.25
N ARG A 36 9.54 23.06 16.09
CA ARG A 36 8.87 23.06 17.41
C ARG A 36 7.44 22.58 17.25
N ARG A 37 7.12 21.47 17.92
CA ARG A 37 5.83 20.78 17.93
C ARG A 37 4.69 21.74 18.28
N PRO A 38 3.88 22.22 17.31
CA PRO A 38 2.82 23.17 17.59
C PRO A 38 1.74 22.55 18.49
N GLN A 39 1.14 23.36 19.37
CA GLN A 39 0.02 22.93 20.21
C GLN A 39 -1.32 23.03 19.48
N LYS A 40 -1.46 23.97 18.53
CA LYS A 40 -2.70 24.18 17.76
C LYS A 40 -2.83 23.16 16.63
N PHE A 41 -4.05 22.68 16.40
CA PHE A 41 -4.37 21.65 15.41
C PHE A 41 -3.93 22.00 13.98
N GLY A 42 -4.36 23.13 13.41
CA GLY A 42 -4.03 23.50 12.03
C GLY A 42 -2.51 23.59 11.75
N PRO A 43 -1.71 24.27 12.60
CA PRO A 43 -0.26 24.24 12.50
C PRO A 43 0.35 22.83 12.65
N ARG A 44 -0.21 21.97 13.52
CA ARG A 44 0.22 20.57 13.66
C ARG A 44 -0.01 19.77 12.39
N VAL A 45 -1.18 19.93 11.77
CA VAL A 45 -1.54 19.28 10.50
C VAL A 45 -0.56 19.67 9.41
N ARG A 46 -0.26 20.97 9.26
CA ARG A 46 0.74 21.47 8.29
C ARG A 46 2.12 20.87 8.53
N MET A 47 2.60 20.91 9.78
CA MET A 47 3.89 20.32 10.15
C MET A 47 3.97 18.82 9.83
N VAL A 48 2.94 18.04 10.13
CA VAL A 48 2.93 16.59 9.83
C VAL A 48 2.85 16.35 8.32
N HIS A 49 2.00 17.10 7.60
CA HIS A 49 1.89 17.00 6.16
C HIS A 49 3.24 17.30 5.48
N GLU A 50 3.85 18.44 5.80
CA GLU A 50 5.17 18.83 5.29
C GLU A 50 6.22 17.76 5.62
N PHE A 51 6.28 17.30 6.87
CA PHE A 51 7.22 16.25 7.26
C PHE A 51 7.06 14.98 6.41
N LEU A 52 5.84 14.45 6.28
CA LEU A 52 5.60 13.22 5.53
C LEU A 52 5.90 13.40 4.04
N PHE A 53 5.39 14.48 3.43
CA PHE A 53 5.60 14.75 1.99
C PHE A 53 7.05 15.06 1.65
N ASP A 54 7.74 15.86 2.46
CA ASP A 54 9.15 16.15 2.25
C ASP A 54 9.98 14.89 2.42
N THR A 55 9.69 14.08 3.44
CA THR A 55 10.48 12.87 3.72
C THR A 55 10.26 11.77 2.69
N LEU A 56 9.01 11.43 2.39
CA LEU A 56 8.64 10.24 1.61
C LEU A 56 8.30 10.56 0.15
N GLY A 57 7.90 11.80 -0.14
CA GLY A 57 7.47 12.24 -1.46
C GLY A 57 6.00 11.96 -1.77
N HIS A 58 5.49 12.68 -2.78
CA HIS A 58 4.09 12.69 -3.20
C HIS A 58 3.53 11.32 -3.62
N SER A 59 4.38 10.37 -4.02
CA SER A 59 3.94 9.03 -4.46
C SER A 59 3.76 8.03 -3.31
N ARG A 60 4.02 8.45 -2.07
CA ARG A 60 4.02 7.57 -0.88
C ARG A 60 3.24 8.13 0.29
N VAL A 61 2.57 9.25 0.11
CA VAL A 61 1.77 9.90 1.14
C VAL A 61 0.48 10.36 0.49
N ILE A 62 -0.64 10.05 1.12
CA ILE A 62 -1.95 10.56 0.73
C ILE A 62 -2.66 11.06 1.99
N MET A 63 -3.34 12.20 1.89
CA MET A 63 -4.29 12.61 2.91
C MET A 63 -5.59 11.87 2.65
N ILE A 64 -5.95 10.97 3.57
CA ILE A 64 -7.19 10.17 3.51
C ILE A 64 -8.37 11.01 3.98
N GLU A 65 -8.15 11.80 5.06
CA GLU A 65 -9.18 12.66 5.61
C GLU A 65 -8.57 13.95 6.16
N GLY A 66 -9.26 15.08 5.98
CA GLY A 66 -8.84 16.39 6.48
C GLY A 66 -10.04 17.26 6.85
N THR A 67 -10.39 17.26 8.14
CA THR A 67 -11.46 18.09 8.70
C THR A 67 -10.90 19.12 9.70
N ARG A 68 -11.79 19.94 10.28
CA ARG A 68 -11.40 20.93 11.31
C ARG A 68 -10.93 20.30 12.64
N LYS A 69 -11.21 19.01 12.86
CA LYS A 69 -10.91 18.32 14.13
C LYS A 69 -10.17 16.99 13.94
N PHE A 70 -10.02 16.50 12.72
CA PHE A 70 -9.37 15.23 12.42
C PHE A 70 -8.58 15.35 11.13
N ALA A 71 -7.38 14.77 11.09
CA ALA A 71 -6.61 14.64 9.87
C ALA A 71 -5.93 13.29 9.88
N MET A 72 -6.02 12.56 8.76
CA MET A 72 -5.40 11.25 8.60
C MET A 72 -4.62 11.19 7.29
N TRP A 73 -3.40 10.71 7.40
CA TRP A 73 -2.55 10.38 6.27
C TRP A 73 -2.36 8.88 6.21
N GLY A 74 -2.42 8.32 5.01
CA GLY A 74 -1.77 7.05 4.72
C GLY A 74 -0.35 7.34 4.21
N TYR A 75 0.61 6.49 4.57
CA TYR A 75 1.94 6.55 3.98
C TYR A 75 2.63 5.18 3.95
N CYS A 76 3.58 4.99 3.02
CA CYS A 76 4.34 3.75 2.92
C CYS A 76 5.83 3.96 3.21
N GLU A 77 6.41 3.07 4.02
CA GLU A 77 7.84 3.08 4.34
C GLU A 77 8.47 1.71 4.09
N LEU A 78 9.77 1.68 3.76
CA LEU A 78 10.54 0.44 3.73
C LEU A 78 10.95 0.08 5.16
N ASN A 79 10.48 -1.05 5.67
CA ASN A 79 10.78 -1.52 7.02
C ASN A 79 12.14 -2.24 7.08
N GLU A 80 12.50 -2.73 8.27
CA GLU A 80 13.77 -3.43 8.52
C GLU A 80 13.93 -4.72 7.71
N TYR A 81 12.82 -5.38 7.36
CA TYR A 81 12.79 -6.59 6.52
C TYR A 81 12.87 -6.28 5.02
N CYS A 82 13.15 -5.03 4.64
CA CYS A 82 13.22 -4.59 3.25
C CYS A 82 11.90 -4.82 2.47
N VAL A 83 10.76 -4.75 3.14
CA VAL A 83 9.43 -4.71 2.52
C VAL A 83 8.74 -3.38 2.82
N TYR A 84 7.89 -2.94 1.90
CA TYR A 84 7.10 -1.73 2.10
C TYR A 84 5.90 -2.02 2.98
N GLN A 85 5.69 -1.22 4.02
CA GLN A 85 4.56 -1.35 4.93
C GLN A 85 3.68 -0.10 4.84
N LEU A 86 2.36 -0.31 4.86
CA LEU A 86 1.39 0.76 4.90
C LEU A 86 1.14 1.19 6.36
N HIS A 87 1.17 2.50 6.58
CA HIS A 87 0.93 3.11 7.88
C HIS A 87 -0.13 4.19 7.79
N GLY A 88 -0.83 4.41 8.90
CA GLY A 88 -1.70 5.54 9.15
C GLY A 88 -1.08 6.49 10.16
N HIS A 89 -1.12 7.79 9.89
CA HIS A 89 -0.88 8.82 10.90
C HIS A 89 -2.17 9.59 11.07
N ALA A 90 -2.72 9.65 12.28
CA ALA A 90 -3.86 10.50 12.58
C ALA A 90 -3.52 11.59 13.59
N LEU A 91 -4.14 12.74 13.40
CA LEU A 91 -4.21 13.81 14.39
C LEU A 91 -5.68 14.04 14.75
N ARG A 92 -5.99 14.02 16.05
CA ARG A 92 -7.31 14.38 16.58
C ARG A 92 -7.21 15.62 17.45
N LYS A 93 -8.14 16.56 17.27
CA LYS A 93 -8.30 17.72 18.14
C LYS A 93 -9.15 17.32 19.34
N HIS A 94 -8.58 17.44 20.53
CA HIS A 94 -9.25 17.27 21.82
C HIS A 94 -9.40 18.61 22.53
N ALA A 95 -10.15 18.64 23.63
CA ALA A 95 -10.30 19.84 24.47
C ALA A 95 -8.94 20.32 24.99
N ASP A 96 -8.08 19.39 25.41
CA ASP A 96 -6.81 19.68 26.05
C ASP A 96 -5.60 19.68 25.10
N GLY A 97 -5.84 19.57 23.78
CA GLY A 97 -4.76 19.65 22.79
C GLY A 97 -4.99 18.83 21.53
N VAL A 98 -3.88 18.30 21.00
CA VAL A 98 -3.87 17.51 19.76
C VAL A 98 -3.22 16.18 20.04
N TRP A 99 -3.98 15.11 19.86
CA TRP A 99 -3.48 13.75 19.98
C TRP A 99 -2.95 13.27 18.64
N SER A 100 -1.91 12.45 18.69
CA SER A 100 -1.23 11.90 17.52
C SER A 100 -1.20 10.40 17.67
N GLU A 101 -1.76 9.71 16.69
CA GLU A 101 -1.92 8.27 16.67
C GLU A 101 -1.22 7.74 15.42
N ARG A 102 -0.56 6.59 15.56
CA ARG A 102 0.04 5.86 14.46
C ARG A 102 -0.57 4.48 14.40
N TYR A 103 -0.87 4.04 13.20
CA TYR A 103 -1.48 2.76 12.91
C TYR A 103 -0.60 2.01 11.92
N ASP A 104 -0.38 0.74 12.19
CA ASP A 104 0.27 -0.16 11.26
C ASP A 104 -0.82 -1.00 10.60
N PHE A 105 -0.90 -0.93 9.27
CA PHE A 105 -1.83 -1.78 8.54
C PHE A 105 -1.21 -3.14 8.29
N PRO A 106 -2.01 -4.22 8.33
CA PRO A 106 -1.55 -5.58 8.14
C PRO A 106 -1.32 -5.92 6.66
N LEU A 107 -0.64 -5.01 5.94
CA LEU A 107 -0.35 -5.14 4.52
C LEU A 107 1.07 -4.68 4.21
N LEU A 108 1.79 -5.57 3.55
CA LEU A 108 3.17 -5.44 3.14
C LEU A 108 3.28 -5.60 1.62
N ALA A 109 4.28 -4.99 1.01
CA ALA A 109 4.58 -5.14 -0.41
C ALA A 109 6.08 -5.35 -0.62
N THR A 110 6.42 -6.35 -1.42
CA THR A 110 7.83 -6.61 -1.77
C THR A 110 8.40 -5.49 -2.64
N PRO A 111 9.75 -5.36 -2.69
CA PRO A 111 10.39 -4.47 -3.65
C PRO A 111 10.01 -4.75 -5.10
N HIS A 112 9.80 -6.03 -5.45
CA HIS A 112 9.37 -6.43 -6.78
C HIS A 112 7.98 -5.88 -7.11
N PHE A 113 7.02 -6.00 -6.19
CA PHE A 113 5.70 -5.38 -6.33
C PHE A 113 5.79 -3.89 -6.63
N PHE A 114 6.61 -3.16 -5.88
CA PHE A 114 6.81 -1.73 -6.10
C PHE A 114 7.48 -1.41 -7.44
N ASP A 115 8.48 -2.20 -7.84
CA ASP A 115 9.14 -2.05 -9.14
C ASP A 115 8.12 -2.20 -10.29
N ARG A 116 7.15 -3.13 -10.17
CA ARG A 116 6.05 -3.31 -11.14
C ARG A 116 5.10 -2.10 -11.20
N ILE A 117 4.76 -1.50 -10.05
CA ILE A 117 3.97 -0.27 -10.00
C ILE A 117 4.67 0.87 -10.78
N ILE A 118 5.98 1.06 -10.56
CA ILE A 118 6.73 2.12 -11.24
C ILE A 118 6.77 1.91 -12.75
N GLN A 119 6.91 0.65 -13.20
CA GLN A 119 7.01 0.31 -14.62
C GLN A 119 5.67 0.42 -15.36
N GLY A 120 4.61 -0.13 -14.77
CA GLY A 120 3.37 -0.38 -15.50
C GLY A 120 2.22 0.57 -15.18
N LEU A 121 2.14 1.07 -13.94
CA LEU A 121 0.92 1.70 -13.43
C LEU A 121 1.10 3.17 -13.04
N ARG A 122 2.35 3.65 -12.98
CA ARG A 122 2.64 5.05 -12.61
C ARG A 122 2.01 6.06 -13.58
N PHE A 123 1.95 5.75 -14.87
CA PHE A 123 1.37 6.64 -15.88
C PHE A 123 -0.16 6.68 -15.84
N GLU A 124 -0.77 5.67 -15.20
CA GLU A 124 -2.22 5.58 -14.98
C GLU A 124 -2.65 6.26 -13.67
N GLY A 125 -1.72 6.90 -12.96
CA GLY A 125 -1.98 7.63 -11.72
C GLY A 125 -1.99 6.75 -10.46
N HIS A 126 -1.80 5.44 -10.59
CA HIS A 126 -1.74 4.52 -9.46
C HIS A 126 -0.36 4.53 -8.81
N THR A 127 -0.37 4.67 -7.49
CA THR A 127 0.83 4.67 -6.64
C THR A 127 0.87 3.42 -5.77
N LEU A 128 2.01 3.19 -5.11
CA LEU A 128 2.13 2.11 -4.14
C LEU A 128 1.05 2.23 -3.05
N ILE A 129 0.86 3.45 -2.53
CA ILE A 129 -0.08 3.67 -1.43
C ILE A 129 -1.53 3.49 -1.85
N THR A 130 -1.95 4.05 -2.98
CA THR A 130 -3.35 3.89 -3.45
C THR A 130 -3.65 2.42 -3.69
N THR A 131 -2.71 1.68 -4.28
CA THR A 131 -2.86 0.25 -4.53
C THR A 131 -2.94 -0.56 -3.25
N MET A 132 -2.09 -0.26 -2.27
CA MET A 132 -2.16 -0.93 -0.97
C MET A 132 -3.48 -0.62 -0.25
N ILE A 133 -3.99 0.61 -0.32
CA ILE A 133 -5.30 0.97 0.26
C ILE A 133 -6.43 0.17 -0.40
N ASP A 134 -6.44 0.04 -1.71
CA ASP A 134 -7.45 -0.74 -2.42
C ASP A 134 -7.42 -2.22 -2.02
N VAL A 135 -6.23 -2.79 -1.85
CA VAL A 135 -6.08 -4.16 -1.32
C VAL A 135 -6.55 -4.27 0.13
N VAL A 136 -6.24 -3.30 1.01
CA VAL A 136 -6.73 -3.32 2.41
C VAL A 136 -8.27 -3.38 2.43
N ARG A 137 -8.94 -2.60 1.59
CA ARG A 137 -10.41 -2.63 1.47
C ARG A 137 -10.89 -4.03 1.09
N LEU A 138 -10.29 -4.63 0.07
CA LEU A 138 -10.63 -5.99 -0.36
C LEU A 138 -10.38 -7.05 0.73
N LEU A 139 -9.31 -6.91 1.51
CA LEU A 139 -9.02 -7.81 2.64
C LEU A 139 -10.10 -7.72 3.71
N ILE A 140 -10.51 -6.52 4.08
CA ILE A 140 -11.57 -6.31 5.08
C ILE A 140 -12.90 -6.83 4.56
N ASP A 141 -13.25 -6.49 3.31
CA ASP A 141 -14.58 -6.75 2.76
C ASP A 141 -14.80 -8.22 2.35
N GLN A 142 -13.75 -8.92 1.87
CA GLN A 142 -13.91 -10.25 1.25
C GLN A 142 -13.09 -11.37 1.92
N VAL A 143 -12.06 -11.05 2.69
CA VAL A 143 -11.28 -12.06 3.43
C VAL A 143 -11.71 -12.12 4.89
N GLY A 144 -11.87 -10.96 5.52
CA GLY A 144 -12.31 -10.85 6.90
C GLY A 144 -11.22 -11.17 7.93
N ILE A 145 -11.38 -10.57 9.11
CA ILE A 145 -10.56 -10.85 10.29
C ILE A 145 -11.34 -11.82 11.18
N ASP A 146 -10.64 -12.73 11.83
CA ASP A 146 -11.22 -13.58 12.87
C ASP A 146 -11.42 -12.74 14.15
N GLU A 147 -12.66 -12.32 14.39
CA GLU A 147 -13.05 -11.50 15.55
C GLU A 147 -12.97 -12.26 16.89
N SER A 148 -12.80 -13.59 16.86
CA SER A 148 -12.59 -14.38 18.08
C SER A 148 -11.14 -14.34 18.58
N ALA A 149 -10.20 -13.85 17.75
CA ALA A 149 -8.81 -13.71 18.11
C ALA A 149 -8.56 -12.50 19.05
N PRO A 150 -7.51 -12.54 19.89
CA PRO A 150 -7.16 -11.41 20.76
C PRO A 150 -6.89 -10.11 19.99
N LEU A 151 -7.56 -9.02 20.39
CA LEU A 151 -7.52 -7.70 19.72
C LEU A 151 -6.18 -6.94 19.86
N ASP A 152 -5.34 -7.35 20.80
CA ASP A 152 -4.06 -6.72 21.12
C ASP A 152 -2.92 -7.19 20.22
N GLN A 153 -3.21 -7.98 19.19
CA GLN A 153 -2.24 -8.55 18.27
C GLN A 153 -2.51 -8.16 16.82
N TRP A 154 -1.55 -8.47 15.94
CA TRP A 154 -1.79 -8.43 14.50
C TRP A 154 -2.99 -9.31 14.13
N PRO A 155 -3.71 -9.03 13.03
CA PRO A 155 -4.92 -9.76 12.73
C PRO A 155 -4.63 -11.24 12.48
N THR A 156 -5.57 -12.06 12.95
CA THR A 156 -5.76 -13.43 12.47
C THR A 156 -6.76 -13.39 11.32
N TRP A 157 -6.43 -13.98 10.18
CA TRP A 157 -7.28 -13.94 8.99
C TRP A 157 -8.21 -15.17 8.96
N GLN A 158 -9.44 -15.00 8.49
CA GLN A 158 -10.40 -16.12 8.36
C GLN A 158 -9.94 -17.17 7.34
N HIS A 159 -9.12 -16.75 6.38
CA HIS A 159 -8.54 -17.59 5.35
C HIS A 159 -7.05 -17.30 5.20
N SER A 160 -6.27 -18.34 4.95
CA SER A 160 -4.84 -18.23 4.66
C SER A 160 -4.48 -19.06 3.44
N SER A 161 -3.78 -18.43 2.50
CA SER A 161 -3.17 -19.05 1.31
C SER A 161 -2.58 -17.96 0.43
N SER A 162 -2.02 -18.36 -0.71
CA SER A 162 -1.82 -17.43 -1.82
C SER A 162 -3.16 -16.91 -2.34
N ALA A 163 -3.22 -15.62 -2.62
CA ALA A 163 -4.41 -14.91 -3.06
C ALA A 163 -4.14 -14.00 -4.27
N TRP A 164 -5.17 -13.84 -5.08
CA TRP A 164 -5.24 -12.90 -6.19
C TRP A 164 -6.26 -11.81 -5.86
N PHE A 165 -5.90 -10.56 -6.16
CA PHE A 165 -6.72 -9.38 -5.95
C PHE A 165 -6.97 -8.71 -7.31
N ALA A 166 -8.22 -8.73 -7.77
CA ALA A 166 -8.65 -8.16 -9.03
C ALA A 166 -9.01 -6.67 -8.85
N LEU A 167 -8.01 -5.80 -9.04
CA LEU A 167 -8.17 -4.35 -9.02
C LEU A 167 -8.67 -3.85 -10.38
N ASP A 168 -9.22 -2.64 -10.46
CA ASP A 168 -9.72 -2.07 -11.73
C ASP A 168 -8.64 -2.00 -12.83
N TYR A 169 -7.39 -1.83 -12.42
CA TYR A 169 -6.24 -1.55 -13.28
C TYR A 169 -5.19 -2.68 -13.30
N GLY A 170 -5.44 -3.79 -12.60
CA GLY A 170 -4.54 -4.93 -12.65
C GLY A 170 -4.89 -6.06 -11.70
N LEU A 171 -4.09 -7.12 -11.80
CA LEU A 171 -4.19 -8.31 -10.97
C LEU A 171 -2.97 -8.38 -10.05
N ALA A 172 -3.20 -8.22 -8.74
CA ALA A 172 -2.17 -8.33 -7.73
C ALA A 172 -2.15 -9.74 -7.12
N ALA A 173 -0.95 -10.25 -6.84
CA ALA A 173 -0.74 -11.52 -6.17
C ALA A 173 -0.11 -11.30 -4.80
N GLY A 174 -0.55 -12.04 -3.80
CA GLY A 174 0.04 -12.00 -2.47
C GLY A 174 -0.18 -13.28 -1.68
N ASP A 175 0.36 -13.30 -0.46
CA ASP A 175 0.18 -14.38 0.50
C ASP A 175 -0.54 -13.83 1.73
N ILE A 176 -1.64 -14.48 2.10
CA ILE A 176 -2.40 -14.21 3.32
C ILE A 176 -1.92 -15.23 4.37
N PRO A 177 -1.20 -14.80 5.42
CA PRO A 177 -0.80 -15.70 6.50
C PRO A 177 -2.00 -16.04 7.40
N ASN A 178 -1.85 -17.05 8.26
CA ASN A 178 -2.82 -17.26 9.35
C ASN A 178 -2.88 -16.06 10.30
N HIS A 179 -1.71 -15.48 10.61
CA HIS A 179 -1.56 -14.37 11.54
C HIS A 179 -0.54 -13.38 10.99
N GLY A 180 -0.80 -12.08 11.11
CA GLY A 180 0.13 -11.03 10.69
C GLY A 180 -0.23 -10.31 9.39
N GLY A 181 0.78 -9.67 8.79
CA GLY A 181 0.60 -8.88 7.58
C GLY A 181 0.53 -9.70 6.30
N VAL A 182 -0.44 -9.39 5.44
CA VAL A 182 -0.54 -9.92 4.07
C VAL A 182 0.63 -9.39 3.24
N VAL A 183 1.29 -10.25 2.47
CA VAL A 183 2.48 -9.86 1.67
C VAL A 183 2.17 -9.86 0.19
N LEU A 184 2.13 -8.68 -0.42
CA LEU A 184 1.97 -8.49 -1.86
C LEU A 184 3.30 -8.77 -2.59
N ARG A 185 3.25 -9.74 -3.51
CA ARG A 185 4.42 -10.25 -4.23
C ARG A 185 4.61 -9.57 -5.57
N THR A 186 3.54 -9.42 -6.34
CA THR A 186 3.60 -8.80 -7.67
C THR A 186 2.25 -8.21 -8.08
N ILE A 187 2.27 -7.39 -9.12
CA ILE A 187 1.08 -6.86 -9.79
C ILE A 187 1.30 -6.82 -11.29
N ILE A 188 0.27 -7.21 -12.02
CA ILE A 188 0.25 -7.23 -13.48
C ILE A 188 -0.82 -6.23 -13.94
N PRO A 189 -0.46 -5.18 -14.69
CA PRO A 189 -1.43 -4.26 -15.27
C PRO A 189 -2.40 -5.00 -16.18
N THR A 190 -3.67 -4.59 -16.23
CA THR A 190 -4.71 -5.26 -17.05
C THR A 190 -4.30 -5.39 -18.52
N ALA A 191 -3.67 -4.35 -19.07
CA ALA A 191 -3.17 -4.35 -20.45
C ALA A 191 -2.12 -5.44 -20.73
N GLY A 192 -1.35 -5.84 -19.70
CA GLY A 192 -0.28 -6.84 -19.80
C GLY A 192 -0.65 -8.24 -19.29
N LEU A 193 -1.92 -8.49 -18.97
CA LEU A 193 -2.37 -9.82 -18.56
C LEU A 193 -2.34 -10.80 -19.74
N HIS A 194 -1.80 -12.00 -19.49
CA HIS A 194 -1.98 -13.15 -20.37
C HIS A 194 -3.48 -13.45 -20.55
N PRO A 195 -3.95 -13.94 -21.72
CA PRO A 195 -5.37 -14.24 -21.97
C PRO A 195 -6.07 -14.98 -20.82
N ASP A 196 -5.52 -16.10 -20.36
CA ASP A 196 -6.12 -16.87 -19.26
C ASP A 196 -6.25 -16.06 -17.97
N ARG A 197 -5.25 -15.20 -17.66
CA ARG A 197 -5.29 -14.34 -16.47
C ARG A 197 -6.21 -13.14 -16.62
N ARG A 198 -6.46 -12.71 -17.85
CA ARG A 198 -7.47 -11.72 -18.15
C ARG A 198 -8.86 -12.32 -17.96
N GLU A 199 -9.10 -13.54 -18.43
CA GLU A 199 -10.35 -14.24 -18.23
C GLU A 199 -10.63 -14.46 -16.73
N ASP A 200 -9.64 -14.94 -15.97
CA ASP A 200 -9.73 -15.04 -14.50
C ASP A 200 -10.12 -13.69 -13.86
N TRP A 201 -9.44 -12.61 -14.26
CA TRP A 201 -9.68 -11.27 -13.75
C TRP A 201 -11.10 -10.78 -14.10
N GLU A 202 -11.54 -10.94 -15.35
CA GLU A 202 -12.89 -10.57 -15.81
C GLU A 202 -13.98 -11.37 -15.05
N ALA A 203 -13.77 -12.67 -14.86
CA ALA A 203 -14.70 -13.54 -14.14
C ALA A 203 -14.84 -13.15 -12.66
N MET A 204 -13.71 -12.92 -11.98
CA MET A 204 -13.68 -12.42 -10.59
C MET A 204 -14.49 -11.12 -10.44
N ARG A 205 -14.25 -10.17 -11.35
CA ARG A 205 -14.93 -8.88 -11.37
C ARG A 205 -16.42 -8.98 -11.67
N ALA A 206 -16.80 -9.78 -12.66
CA ALA A 206 -18.20 -9.99 -13.03
C ALA A 206 -19.01 -10.65 -11.91
N ALA A 207 -18.37 -11.53 -11.12
CA ALA A 207 -18.97 -12.19 -9.97
C ALA A 207 -19.02 -11.31 -8.70
N GLY A 208 -18.40 -10.13 -8.70
CA GLY A 208 -18.20 -9.30 -7.49
C GLY A 208 -17.20 -9.89 -6.48
N GLN A 209 -16.51 -10.99 -6.83
CA GLN A 209 -15.51 -11.66 -6.02
C GLN A 209 -14.12 -11.21 -6.44
N HIS A 210 -13.70 -10.06 -5.94
CA HIS A 210 -12.43 -9.42 -6.28
C HIS A 210 -11.23 -10.07 -5.58
N VAL A 211 -11.45 -10.99 -4.63
CA VAL A 211 -10.39 -11.78 -3.99
C VAL A 211 -10.61 -13.26 -4.28
N SER A 212 -9.58 -13.91 -4.84
CA SER A 212 -9.55 -15.36 -5.06
C SER A 212 -8.43 -15.96 -4.23
N ILE A 213 -8.77 -16.86 -3.31
CA ILE A 213 -7.82 -17.54 -2.42
C ILE A 213 -7.62 -18.97 -2.93
N SER A 214 -6.38 -19.32 -3.28
CA SER A 214 -6.04 -20.66 -3.73
C SER A 214 -6.30 -21.65 -2.61
N ARG A 215 -7.29 -22.53 -2.76
CA ARG A 215 -7.48 -23.63 -1.81
C ARG A 215 -6.32 -24.60 -1.98
N LEU A 216 -5.45 -24.72 -0.99
CA LEU A 216 -4.56 -25.87 -0.89
C LEU A 216 -5.48 -27.10 -0.85
N SER A 217 -5.44 -27.92 -1.90
CA SER A 217 -6.05 -29.24 -1.83
C SER A 217 -5.27 -30.00 -0.76
N PRO A 218 -5.91 -30.55 0.28
CA PRO A 218 -5.21 -31.40 1.22
C PRO A 218 -4.69 -32.61 0.43
N SER A 219 -3.36 -32.71 0.36
CA SER A 219 -2.62 -33.88 -0.14
C SER A 219 -2.77 -35.06 0.80
#